data_AF-A0A946BFT6-F1
#
_entry.id   AF-A0A946BFT6-F1
#
_cell.length_a   1.000
_cell.length_b   1.000
_cell.length_c   1.000
_cell.angle_alpha   90.00
_cell.angle_beta   90.00
_cell.angle_gamma   90.00
#
_symmetry.space_group_name_H-M   'P 1'
#
loop_
_entity.id
_entity.type
_entity.pdbx_description
1 polymer ?
#
loop_
_entity_poly.entity_id
_entity_poly.type
_entity_poly.pdbx_seq_one_letter_code
_entity_poly.pdbx_strand_id
1 'polypeptide(L)'
;MRRDRLTHLENLIARNQCHFHKIGKALKEIRDSRLYKLILFETFEAYTKARWDMGKSNAYRLIQAYQVVNNLSPIGDILPGNESQVRPLVKLNPFEQRKAWKTFLDTGMEITAPNIKKFIAGCKTSAKGTPVVDLTDQISKEYMDAVQAMLEQVCIAQNDHWQKTSRQAGLLWNRVIQEKILSKESGNGH
;
A
#
# COMPACT_ATOMS: atom_id res chain seq x y z
N MET A 1 -12.76 -40.56 -10.43
CA MET A 1 -13.87 -40.07 -9.57
C MET A 1 -13.42 -39.30 -8.32
N ARG A 2 -12.71 -39.87 -7.33
CA ARG A 2 -12.33 -39.11 -6.11
C ARG A 2 -11.24 -38.05 -6.36
N ARG A 3 -10.26 -38.33 -7.22
CA ARG A 3 -9.21 -37.36 -7.61
C ARG A 3 -9.78 -36.18 -8.40
N ASP A 4 -10.66 -36.43 -9.36
CA ASP A 4 -11.31 -35.37 -10.16
C ASP A 4 -12.15 -34.42 -9.28
N ARG A 5 -12.82 -34.97 -8.25
CA ARG A 5 -13.57 -34.18 -7.27
C ARG A 5 -12.64 -33.32 -6.41
N LEU A 6 -11.51 -33.87 -5.95
CA LEU A 6 -10.50 -33.11 -5.20
C LEU A 6 -9.97 -31.94 -6.03
N THR A 7 -9.53 -32.21 -7.26
CA THR A 7 -9.02 -31.18 -8.18
C THR A 7 -10.07 -30.10 -8.48
N HIS A 8 -11.34 -30.48 -8.64
CA HIS A 8 -12.43 -29.51 -8.79
C HIS A 8 -12.59 -28.59 -7.56
N LEU A 9 -12.53 -29.16 -6.35
CA LEU A 9 -12.62 -28.40 -5.11
C LEU A 9 -11.41 -27.50 -4.89
N GLU A 10 -10.20 -27.97 -5.21
CA GLU A 10 -8.96 -27.18 -5.16
C GLU A 10 -9.01 -26.00 -6.13
N ASN A 11 -9.50 -26.22 -7.36
CA ASN A 11 -9.71 -25.15 -8.33
C ASN A 11 -10.74 -24.12 -7.85
N LEU A 12 -11.80 -24.55 -7.18
CA LEU A 12 -12.79 -23.65 -6.60
C LEU A 12 -12.19 -22.80 -5.47
N ILE A 13 -11.36 -23.41 -4.61
CA ILE A 13 -10.64 -22.71 -3.54
C ILE A 13 -9.66 -21.68 -4.16
N ALA A 14 -8.87 -22.08 -5.15
CA ALA A 14 -7.90 -21.22 -5.81
C ALA A 14 -8.56 -20.01 -6.49
N ARG A 15 -9.72 -20.18 -7.15
CA ARG A 15 -10.48 -19.07 -7.74
C ARG A 15 -11.00 -18.10 -6.69
N ASN A 16 -11.45 -18.60 -5.56
CA ASN A 16 -11.98 -17.79 -4.46
C ASN A 16 -10.88 -17.02 -3.69
N GLN A 17 -9.65 -17.54 -3.68
CA GLN A 17 -8.50 -16.86 -3.09
C GLN A 17 -8.21 -15.50 -3.75
N CYS A 18 -8.44 -15.33 -5.06
CA CYS A 18 -8.28 -14.03 -5.71
C CYS A 18 -9.52 -13.11 -5.63
N HIS A 19 -10.67 -13.62 -5.18
CA HIS A 19 -11.93 -12.85 -5.20
C HIS A 19 -11.92 -11.67 -4.21
N PHE A 20 -11.22 -11.76 -3.07
CA PHE A 20 -11.16 -10.65 -2.12
C PHE A 20 -10.57 -9.38 -2.76
N HIS A 21 -9.60 -9.53 -3.67
CA HIS A 21 -8.99 -8.40 -4.38
C HIS A 21 -9.98 -7.73 -5.32
N LYS A 22 -10.73 -8.51 -6.12
CA LYS A 22 -11.76 -7.99 -7.02
C LYS A 22 -12.91 -7.32 -6.26
N ILE A 23 -13.36 -7.93 -5.16
CA ILE A 23 -14.39 -7.36 -4.29
C ILE A 23 -13.89 -6.06 -3.66
N GLY A 24 -12.65 -6.04 -3.13
CA GLY A 24 -12.05 -4.84 -2.56
C GLY A 24 -11.94 -3.69 -3.57
N LYS A 25 -11.57 -3.98 -4.82
CA LYS A 25 -11.55 -2.99 -5.93
C LYS A 25 -12.94 -2.40 -6.17
N ALA A 26 -13.96 -3.26 -6.34
CA ALA A 26 -15.33 -2.83 -6.60
C ALA A 26 -15.91 -2.02 -5.43
N LEU A 27 -15.71 -2.48 -4.18
CA LEU A 27 -16.14 -1.76 -2.98
C LEU A 27 -15.46 -0.38 -2.87
N LYS A 28 -14.17 -0.28 -3.22
CA LYS A 28 -13.45 0.99 -3.26
C LYS A 28 -14.09 1.94 -4.28
N GLU A 29 -14.35 1.45 -5.49
CA GLU A 29 -14.95 2.24 -6.56
C GLU A 29 -16.36 2.73 -6.20
N ILE A 30 -17.21 1.84 -5.68
CA ILE A 30 -18.56 2.20 -5.20
C ILE A 30 -18.50 3.29 -4.12
N ARG A 31 -17.56 3.16 -3.17
CA ARG A 31 -17.40 4.11 -2.07
C ARG A 31 -16.87 5.46 -2.56
N ASP A 32 -15.77 5.45 -3.30
CA ASP A 32 -15.04 6.66 -3.69
C ASP A 32 -15.85 7.49 -4.70
N SER A 33 -16.53 6.82 -5.64
CA SER A 33 -17.46 7.46 -6.60
C SER A 33 -18.87 7.67 -6.03
N ARG A 34 -19.11 7.32 -4.75
CA ARG A 34 -20.40 7.47 -4.05
C ARG A 34 -21.59 6.83 -4.77
N LEU A 35 -21.37 5.74 -5.53
CA LEU A 35 -22.40 5.09 -6.36
C LEU A 35 -23.57 4.53 -5.54
N TYR A 36 -23.35 4.26 -4.26
CA TYR A 36 -24.40 3.84 -3.33
C TYR A 36 -25.52 4.90 -3.18
N LYS A 37 -25.24 6.17 -3.46
CA LYS A 37 -26.24 7.26 -3.45
C LYS A 37 -27.24 7.16 -4.60
N LEU A 38 -26.86 6.55 -5.73
CA LEU A 38 -27.78 6.36 -6.88
C LEU A 38 -28.97 5.48 -6.52
N ILE A 39 -28.82 4.63 -5.51
CA ILE A 39 -29.86 3.74 -5.00
C ILE A 39 -30.35 4.22 -3.62
N LEU A 40 -30.23 5.54 -3.36
CA LEU A 40 -30.79 6.23 -2.19
C LEU A 40 -30.25 5.78 -0.83
N PHE A 41 -29.06 5.18 -0.76
CA PHE A 41 -28.39 4.94 0.52
C PHE A 41 -27.66 6.19 1.00
N GLU A 42 -27.86 6.54 2.27
CA GLU A 42 -27.20 7.70 2.91
C GLU A 42 -25.70 7.48 3.11
N THR A 43 -25.32 6.27 3.52
CA THR A 43 -23.93 5.89 3.84
C THR A 43 -23.51 4.62 3.11
N PHE A 44 -22.21 4.50 2.87
CA PHE A 44 -21.63 3.31 2.26
C PHE A 44 -21.81 2.08 3.17
N GLU A 45 -21.78 2.26 4.48
CA GLU A 45 -22.01 1.22 5.47
C GLU A 45 -23.45 0.70 5.43
N ALA A 46 -24.44 1.58 5.34
CA ALA A 46 -25.83 1.16 5.19
C ALA A 46 -26.02 0.36 3.89
N TYR A 47 -25.40 0.80 2.79
CA TYR A 47 -25.41 0.09 1.52
C TYR A 47 -24.78 -1.31 1.63
N THR A 48 -23.57 -1.41 2.18
CA THR A 48 -22.84 -2.69 2.28
C THR A 48 -23.55 -3.68 3.21
N LYS A 49 -24.16 -3.19 4.29
CA LYS A 49 -24.96 -4.01 5.19
C LYS A 49 -26.25 -4.48 4.53
N ALA A 50 -27.00 -3.59 3.87
CA ALA A 50 -28.29 -3.93 3.28
C ALA A 50 -28.17 -4.83 2.03
N ARG A 51 -27.18 -4.60 1.16
CA ARG A 51 -27.04 -5.35 -0.11
C ARG A 51 -26.26 -6.65 0.03
N TRP A 52 -25.28 -6.71 0.93
CA TRP A 52 -24.31 -7.80 0.98
C TRP A 52 -24.17 -8.44 2.36
N ASP A 53 -25.02 -8.05 3.32
CA ASP A 53 -24.91 -8.41 4.75
C ASP A 53 -23.51 -8.15 5.34
N MET A 54 -22.78 -7.20 4.76
CA MET A 54 -21.38 -6.96 5.07
C MET A 54 -21.27 -5.81 6.08
N GLY A 55 -20.77 -6.11 7.27
CA GLY A 55 -20.47 -5.07 8.26
C GLY A 55 -19.35 -4.14 7.81
N LYS A 56 -19.35 -2.89 8.32
CA LYS A 56 -18.36 -1.85 8.04
C LYS A 56 -16.92 -2.39 8.06
N SER A 57 -16.52 -3.03 9.16
CA SER A 57 -15.14 -3.51 9.34
C SER A 57 -14.72 -4.51 8.27
N ASN A 58 -15.63 -5.34 7.75
CA ASN A 58 -15.33 -6.29 6.69
C ASN A 58 -15.13 -5.56 5.35
N ALA A 59 -16.05 -4.67 5.00
CA ALA A 59 -15.97 -3.89 3.76
C ALA A 59 -14.67 -3.09 3.66
N TYR A 60 -14.31 -2.36 4.72
CA TYR A 60 -13.08 -1.57 4.74
C TYR A 60 -11.82 -2.45 4.74
N ARG A 61 -11.86 -3.63 5.37
CA ARG A 61 -10.75 -4.59 5.35
C ARG A 61 -10.48 -5.13 3.95
N LEU A 62 -11.53 -5.44 3.18
CA LEU A 62 -11.40 -5.85 1.78
C LEU A 62 -10.82 -4.73 0.91
N ILE A 63 -11.26 -3.48 1.12
CA ILE A 63 -10.70 -2.30 0.43
C ILE A 63 -9.21 -2.13 0.75
N GLN A 64 -8.83 -2.19 2.03
CA GLN A 64 -7.44 -2.09 2.46
C GLN A 64 -6.59 -3.21 1.88
N ALA A 65 -7.11 -4.44 1.87
CA ALA A 65 -6.40 -5.57 1.30
C ALA A 65 -6.16 -5.40 -0.20
N TYR A 66 -7.15 -4.90 -0.95
CA TYR A 66 -6.98 -4.51 -2.34
C TYR A 66 -5.87 -3.47 -2.51
N GLN A 67 -5.87 -2.41 -1.70
CA GLN A 67 -4.86 -1.34 -1.80
C GLN A 67 -3.44 -1.85 -1.58
N VAL A 68 -3.23 -2.72 -0.59
CA VAL A 68 -1.91 -3.33 -0.34
C VAL A 68 -1.51 -4.20 -1.53
N VAL A 69 -2.37 -5.10 -2.00
CA VAL A 69 -2.06 -5.96 -3.16
C VAL A 69 -1.72 -5.13 -4.40
N ASN A 70 -2.47 -4.05 -4.65
CA ASN A 70 -2.19 -3.13 -5.75
C ASN A 70 -0.83 -2.42 -5.61
N ASN A 71 -0.42 -2.09 -4.38
CA ASN A 71 0.90 -1.52 -4.09
C ASN A 71 2.04 -2.56 -4.22
N LEU A 72 1.77 -3.85 -4.00
CA LEU A 72 2.75 -4.93 -4.14
C LEU A 72 2.92 -5.40 -5.59
N SER A 73 1.88 -5.27 -6.43
CA SER A 73 1.87 -5.72 -7.82
C SER A 73 3.08 -5.29 -8.66
N PRO A 74 3.65 -4.07 -8.52
CA PRO A 74 4.82 -3.67 -9.30
C PRO A 74 6.14 -4.36 -8.92
N ILE A 75 6.19 -5.08 -7.79
CA ILE A 75 7.43 -5.68 -7.27
C ILE A 75 7.63 -7.10 -7.81
N GLY A 76 6.56 -7.75 -8.29
CA GLY A 76 6.62 -9.08 -8.88
C GLY A 76 5.29 -9.82 -8.85
N ASP A 77 5.31 -11.04 -9.38
CA ASP A 77 4.11 -11.85 -9.60
C ASP A 77 3.64 -12.63 -8.36
N ILE A 78 4.49 -12.76 -7.34
CA ILE A 78 4.17 -13.46 -6.10
C ILE A 78 3.46 -12.49 -5.15
N LEU A 79 2.14 -12.61 -5.07
CA LEU A 79 1.26 -11.77 -4.26
C LEU A 79 0.58 -12.57 -3.13
N PRO A 80 0.12 -11.90 -2.06
CA PRO A 80 -0.71 -12.55 -1.06
C PRO A 80 -1.98 -13.16 -1.70
N GLY A 81 -2.19 -14.45 -1.48
CA GLY A 81 -3.31 -15.22 -2.00
C GLY A 81 -4.62 -15.08 -1.21
N ASN A 82 -4.63 -14.42 -0.05
CA ASN A 82 -5.88 -14.13 0.67
C ASN A 82 -5.76 -12.89 1.56
N GLU A 83 -6.90 -12.32 1.97
CA GLU A 83 -6.95 -11.13 2.83
C GLU A 83 -6.20 -11.33 4.15
N SER A 84 -6.23 -12.53 4.72
CA SER A 84 -5.56 -12.79 6.01
C SER A 84 -4.04 -12.70 5.92
N GLN A 85 -3.44 -13.07 4.79
CA GLN A 85 -2.01 -12.86 4.51
C GLN A 85 -1.68 -11.38 4.29
N VAL A 86 -2.61 -10.59 3.76
CA VAL A 86 -2.43 -9.14 3.54
C VAL A 86 -2.51 -8.35 4.85
N ARG A 87 -3.37 -8.79 5.78
CA ARG A 87 -3.69 -8.07 7.03
C ARG A 87 -2.47 -7.59 7.85
N PRO A 88 -1.38 -8.37 8.01
CA PRO A 88 -0.18 -7.91 8.71
C PRO A 88 0.50 -6.71 8.04
N LEU A 89 0.42 -6.60 6.71
CA LEU A 89 1.04 -5.54 5.91
C LEU A 89 0.25 -4.23 5.94
N VAL A 90 -1.06 -4.28 6.18
CA VAL A 90 -1.94 -3.09 6.22
C VAL A 90 -1.46 -2.03 7.22
N LYS A 91 -0.78 -2.44 8.30
CA LYS A 91 -0.27 -1.53 9.33
C LYS A 91 1.04 -0.81 8.96
N LEU A 92 1.64 -1.13 7.82
CA LEU A 92 2.88 -0.55 7.33
C LEU A 92 2.56 0.55 6.31
N ASN A 93 3.42 1.55 6.18
CA ASN A 93 3.28 2.53 5.11
C ASN A 93 3.54 1.89 3.72
N PRO A 94 3.10 2.49 2.60
CA PRO A 94 3.23 1.86 1.28
C PRO A 94 4.67 1.44 0.92
N PHE A 95 5.68 2.24 1.28
CA PHE A 95 7.08 1.90 1.00
C PHE A 95 7.56 0.71 1.85
N GLU A 96 7.23 0.69 3.13
CA GLU A 96 7.52 -0.40 4.05
C GLU A 96 6.82 -1.70 3.65
N GLN A 97 5.58 -1.64 3.15
CA GLN A 97 4.88 -2.82 2.62
C GLN A 97 5.70 -3.48 1.52
N ARG A 98 6.18 -2.68 0.56
CA ARG A 98 6.98 -3.17 -0.57
C ARG A 98 8.30 -3.78 -0.11
N LYS A 99 9.01 -3.06 0.77
CA LYS A 99 10.28 -3.51 1.33
C LYS A 99 10.11 -4.80 2.13
N ALA A 100 9.16 -4.83 3.07
CA ALA A 100 8.89 -5.98 3.93
C ALA A 100 8.40 -7.19 3.14
N TRP A 101 7.60 -6.99 2.08
CA TRP A 101 7.18 -8.08 1.22
C TRP A 101 8.35 -8.67 0.45
N LYS A 102 9.18 -7.84 -0.17
CA LYS A 102 10.37 -8.30 -0.89
C LYS A 102 11.32 -9.07 0.04
N THR A 103 11.65 -8.50 1.20
CA THR A 103 12.54 -9.16 2.16
C THR A 103 11.93 -10.43 2.72
N PHE A 104 10.61 -10.51 2.87
CA PHE A 104 9.92 -11.74 3.27
C PHE A 104 10.07 -12.83 2.20
N LEU A 105 9.88 -12.50 0.92
CA LEU A 105 10.07 -13.45 -0.18
C LEU A 105 11.51 -13.99 -0.24
N ASP A 106 12.51 -13.14 0.02
CA ASP A 106 13.91 -13.53 0.07
C ASP A 106 14.23 -14.56 1.19
N THR A 107 13.38 -14.67 2.22
CA THR A 107 13.55 -15.68 3.28
C THR A 107 13.18 -17.10 2.84
N GLY A 108 12.45 -17.26 1.74
CA GLY A 108 11.96 -18.56 1.27
C GLY A 108 10.91 -19.22 2.18
N MET A 109 10.40 -18.52 3.19
CA MET A 109 9.34 -19.04 4.06
C MET A 109 8.02 -19.20 3.30
N GLU A 110 7.22 -20.18 3.72
CA GLU A 110 5.85 -20.33 3.20
C GLU A 110 5.01 -19.09 3.46
N ILE A 111 4.25 -18.67 2.44
CA ILE A 111 3.40 -17.48 2.46
C ILE A 111 2.14 -17.77 3.29
N THR A 112 2.26 -17.68 4.60
CA THR A 112 1.16 -17.85 5.54
C THR A 112 0.99 -16.61 6.41
N ALA A 113 -0.26 -16.30 6.77
CA ALA A 113 -0.56 -15.18 7.67
C ALA A 113 0.27 -15.18 8.97
N PRO A 114 0.48 -16.31 9.68
CA PRO A 114 1.33 -16.34 10.86
C PRO A 114 2.81 -16.08 10.55
N ASN A 115 3.36 -16.64 9.47
CA ASN A 115 4.76 -16.40 9.09
C ASN A 115 5.01 -14.93 8.75
N ILE A 116 4.13 -14.33 7.95
CA ILE A 116 4.20 -12.91 7.57
C ILE A 116 4.09 -12.03 8.83
N LYS A 117 3.14 -12.33 9.72
CA LYS A 117 2.96 -11.60 10.98
C LYS A 117 4.21 -11.68 11.87
N LYS A 118 4.79 -12.87 12.02
CA LYS A 118 6.00 -13.10 12.81
C LYS A 118 7.19 -12.34 12.22
N PHE A 119 7.36 -12.38 10.90
CA PHE A 119 8.41 -11.67 10.18
C PHE A 119 8.30 -10.15 10.40
N ILE A 120 7.14 -9.56 10.15
CA ILE A 120 6.91 -8.12 10.33
C ILE A 120 7.13 -7.70 11.79
N ALA A 121 6.69 -8.52 12.75
CA ALA A 121 6.96 -8.27 14.17
C ALA A 121 8.47 -8.28 14.47
N GLY A 122 9.21 -9.23 13.90
CA GLY A 122 10.68 -9.30 14.01
C GLY A 122 11.42 -8.11 13.40
N CYS A 123 10.95 -7.60 12.26
CA CYS A 123 11.49 -6.38 11.66
C CYS A 123 11.25 -5.15 12.56
N LYS A 124 10.09 -5.08 13.24
CA LYS A 124 9.80 -4.01 14.20
C LYS A 124 10.65 -4.07 15.47
N THR A 125 11.03 -5.27 15.92
CA THR A 125 11.91 -5.43 17.09
C THR A 125 13.37 -5.10 16.79
N SER A 126 13.86 -5.43 15.58
CA SER A 126 15.22 -5.06 15.16
C SER A 126 15.36 -3.57 14.83
N ALA A 127 14.26 -2.88 14.49
CA ALA A 127 14.22 -1.44 14.28
C ALA A 127 14.14 -0.61 15.57
N LYS A 128 13.99 -1.24 16.76
CA LYS A 128 14.04 -0.54 18.07
C LYS A 128 15.47 -0.25 18.57
N GLY A 129 16.47 -0.44 17.71
CA GLY A 129 17.88 -0.13 17.96
C GLY A 129 18.38 1.16 17.31
N THR A 130 17.50 2.08 16.93
CA THR A 130 17.78 3.52 16.79
C THR A 130 16.41 4.18 16.77
N PRO A 131 16.12 5.21 17.59
CA PRO A 131 14.94 6.01 17.34
C PRO A 131 15.18 6.69 15.99
N VAL A 132 14.54 6.18 14.93
CA VAL A 132 14.20 7.05 13.82
C VAL A 132 13.22 8.02 14.45
N VAL A 133 13.74 9.15 14.92
CA VAL A 133 12.93 10.31 15.22
C VAL A 133 12.13 10.52 13.94
N ASP A 134 10.81 10.45 14.07
CA ASP A 134 9.91 10.86 13.01
C ASP A 134 10.07 12.38 12.88
N LEU A 135 11.11 12.81 12.15
CA LEU A 135 11.41 14.21 11.89
C LEU A 135 10.45 14.79 10.84
N THR A 136 9.42 14.04 10.43
CA THR A 136 8.37 14.59 9.55
C THR A 136 7.59 15.71 10.25
N ASP A 137 7.60 15.73 11.59
CA ASP A 137 7.10 16.84 12.42
C ASP A 137 8.02 18.09 12.43
N GLN A 138 9.25 17.99 11.92
CA GLN A 138 10.16 19.15 11.76
C GLN A 138 10.01 19.84 10.40
N ILE A 139 9.24 19.26 9.49
CA ILE A 139 9.06 19.78 8.15
C ILE A 139 7.75 20.57 8.13
N SER A 140 7.83 21.87 7.81
CA SER A 140 6.64 22.71 7.81
C SER A 140 5.58 22.18 6.83
N LYS A 141 4.31 22.39 7.17
CA LYS A 141 3.18 21.96 6.34
C LYS A 141 3.31 22.49 4.90
N GLU A 142 3.77 23.72 4.76
CA GLU A 142 3.99 24.39 3.47
C GLU A 142 5.07 23.70 2.64
N TYR A 143 6.13 23.19 3.26
CA TYR A 143 7.15 22.42 2.56
C TYR A 143 6.61 21.08 2.08
N MET A 144 5.80 20.38 2.89
CA MET A 144 5.15 19.14 2.46
C MET A 144 4.20 19.38 1.29
N ASP A 145 3.40 20.45 1.33
CA ASP A 145 2.50 20.83 0.25
C ASP A 145 3.29 21.13 -1.05
N ALA A 146 4.44 21.79 -0.94
CA ALA A 146 5.33 22.05 -2.08
C ALA A 146 5.95 20.77 -2.66
N VAL A 147 6.40 19.84 -1.81
CA VAL A 147 6.91 18.52 -2.25
C VAL A 147 5.81 17.73 -2.93
N GLN A 148 4.59 17.75 -2.38
CA GLN A 148 3.44 17.08 -2.96
C GLN A 148 3.09 17.66 -4.34
N ALA A 149 3.08 18.99 -4.48
CA ALA A 149 2.88 19.66 -5.77
C ALA A 149 3.96 19.29 -6.79
N MET A 150 5.23 19.20 -6.37
CA MET A 150 6.33 18.74 -7.24
C MET A 150 6.10 17.30 -7.71
N LEU A 151 5.66 16.39 -6.83
CA LEU A 151 5.34 15.01 -7.21
C LEU A 151 4.17 14.94 -8.20
N GLU A 152 3.17 15.81 -8.06
CA GLU A 152 2.09 15.94 -9.03
C GLU A 152 2.61 16.37 -10.41
N GLN A 153 3.53 17.33 -10.47
CA GLN A 153 4.17 17.74 -11.72
C GLN A 153 4.99 16.61 -12.36
N VAL A 154 5.67 15.78 -11.55
CA VAL A 154 6.38 14.59 -12.04
C VAL A 154 5.40 13.59 -12.64
N CYS A 155 4.24 13.38 -12.01
CA CYS A 155 3.18 12.51 -12.55
C CYS A 155 2.59 13.05 -13.87
N ILE A 156 2.40 14.37 -13.98
CA ILE A 156 1.93 15.01 -15.22
C ILE A 156 2.99 14.86 -16.32
N ALA A 157 4.25 15.15 -16.03
CA ALA A 157 5.35 15.00 -16.99
C ALA A 157 5.52 13.54 -17.47
N GLN A 158 5.26 12.56 -16.61
CA GLN A 158 5.24 11.14 -16.99
C GLN A 158 4.15 10.80 -18.02
N ASN A 159 2.99 11.47 -17.95
CA ASN A 159 1.92 11.35 -18.95
C ASN A 159 2.33 11.99 -20.29
N ASP A 160 3.20 12.99 -20.27
CA ASP A 160 3.80 13.64 -21.46
C ASP A 160 5.10 12.94 -21.94
N HIS A 161 5.20 11.62 -21.72
CA HIS A 161 6.32 10.75 -22.13
C HIS A 161 7.70 11.03 -21.48
N TRP A 162 7.77 11.81 -20.40
CA TRP A 162 9.00 11.93 -19.62
C TRP A 162 9.21 10.71 -18.70
N GLN A 163 9.94 9.71 -19.21
CA GLN A 163 10.08 8.40 -18.57
C GLN A 163 11.44 8.18 -17.87
N LYS A 164 12.46 9.01 -18.19
CA LYS A 164 13.80 8.89 -17.63
C LYS A 164 14.43 10.26 -17.42
N THR A 165 15.12 10.42 -16.30
CA THR A 165 16.10 11.49 -16.10
C THR A 165 17.51 10.92 -16.20
N SER A 166 18.49 11.70 -16.65
CA SER A 166 19.87 11.23 -16.66
C SER A 166 20.37 11.05 -15.22
N ARG A 167 21.25 10.07 -14.98
CA ARG A 167 21.87 9.86 -13.66
C ARG A 167 22.53 11.13 -13.14
N GLN A 168 23.16 11.90 -14.03
CA GLN A 168 23.81 13.17 -13.70
C GLN A 168 22.80 14.24 -13.27
N ALA A 169 21.66 14.35 -13.97
CA ALA A 169 20.60 15.29 -13.59
C ALA A 169 19.97 14.93 -12.24
N GLY A 170 19.70 13.63 -11.99
CA GLY A 170 19.18 13.20 -10.69
C GLY A 170 20.14 13.49 -9.52
N LEU A 171 21.44 13.25 -9.72
CA LEU A 171 22.46 13.59 -8.72
C LEU A 171 22.60 15.10 -8.50
N LEU A 172 22.50 15.90 -9.57
CA LEU A 172 22.52 17.36 -9.49
C LEU A 172 21.36 17.89 -8.63
N TRP A 173 20.13 17.45 -8.92
CA TRP A 173 18.96 17.90 -8.16
C TRP A 173 18.99 17.45 -6.71
N ASN A 174 19.44 16.22 -6.43
CA ASN A 174 19.64 15.77 -5.05
C ASN A 174 20.68 16.62 -4.31
N ARG A 175 21.78 17.00 -4.97
CA ARG A 175 22.79 17.89 -4.39
C ARG A 175 22.20 19.28 -4.11
N VAL A 176 21.49 19.86 -5.06
CA VAL A 176 20.85 21.17 -4.90
C VAL A 176 19.86 21.17 -3.71
N ILE A 177 19.05 20.12 -3.59
CA ILE A 177 18.12 19.97 -2.47
C ILE A 177 18.88 19.87 -1.14
N GLN A 178 19.93 19.04 -1.07
CA GLN A 178 20.76 18.89 0.13
C GLN A 178 21.45 20.20 0.53
N GLU A 179 22.06 20.92 -0.41
CA GLU A 179 22.70 22.21 -0.15
C GLU A 179 21.71 23.25 0.38
N LYS A 180 20.49 23.28 -0.18
CA LYS A 180 19.46 24.24 0.25
C LYS A 180 18.89 23.91 1.63
N ILE A 181 18.77 22.64 1.98
CA ILE A 181 18.38 22.21 3.34
C ILE A 181 19.46 22.62 4.34
N LEU A 182 20.73 22.31 4.07
CA LEU A 182 21.86 22.62 4.96
C LEU A 182 22.12 24.12 5.10
N SER A 183 21.93 24.91 4.04
CA SER A 183 22.09 26.37 4.08
C SER A 183 21.07 27.09 4.97
N LYS A 184 19.96 26.42 5.33
CA LYS A 184 18.89 26.98 6.16
C LYS A 184 19.20 26.86 7.67
N GLU A 185 20.07 25.92 8.06
CA GLU A 185 20.46 25.70 9.47
C GLU A 185 21.46 26.75 9.98
N SER A 186 22.21 27.42 9.10
CA SER A 186 23.23 28.41 9.48
C SER A 186 22.70 29.82 9.81
N GLY A 187 21.37 30.00 9.87
CA GLY A 187 20.72 31.33 9.93
C GLY A 187 19.96 31.68 11.22
N ASN A 188 19.84 30.79 12.20
CA ASN A 188 19.11 31.07 13.46
C ASN A 188 20.07 31.20 14.64
N GLY A 189 20.85 32.28 14.62
CA GLY A 189 21.72 32.70 15.71
C GLY A 189 21.83 34.22 15.75
N HIS A 190 20.72 34.91 16.04
CA HIS A 190 20.67 36.21 16.71
C HIS A 190 19.27 36.45 17.29
#